data_AF-A0A350LW43-F1
#
_entry.id   AF-A0A350LW43-F1
#
_cell.length_a   1.000
_cell.length_b   1.000
_cell.length_c   1.000
_cell.angle_alpha   90.00
_cell.angle_beta   90.00
_cell.angle_gamma   90.00
#
_symmetry.space_group_name_H-M   'P 1'
#
loop_
_entity.id
_entity.type
_entity.pdbx_description
1 polymer ?
#
loop_
_entity_poly.entity_id
_entity_poly.type
_entity_poly.pdbx_seq_one_letter_code
_entity_poly.pdbx_strand_id
1 'polypeptide(L)' 'PAITVEGAATARAVLGRARALGLDMPVTAAVAALVAGELRVAQAVDMLLSRPLKEE' A
#
# COMPACT_ATOMS: atom_id res chain seq x y z
N PRO A 1 22.83 2.41 -15.36
CA PRO A 1 22.44 2.70 -13.97
C PRO A 1 21.24 1.83 -13.56
N ALA A 2 21.45 0.88 -12.64
CA ALA A 2 20.34 0.17 -11.99
C ALA A 2 19.82 1.08 -10.87
N ILE A 3 18.74 1.82 -11.15
CA ILE A 3 18.08 2.64 -10.13
C ILE A 3 17.38 1.67 -9.17
N THR A 4 17.74 1.71 -7.89
CA THR A 4 17.05 0.96 -6.85
C THR A 4 15.83 1.75 -6.40
N VAL A 5 14.69 1.07 -6.30
CA VAL A 5 13.46 1.64 -5.72
C VAL A 5 13.29 1.02 -4.33
N GLU A 6 13.89 1.64 -3.31
CA GLU A 6 13.85 1.12 -1.94
C GLU A 6 12.42 1.02 -1.40
N GLY A 7 11.55 1.98 -1.76
CA GLY A 7 10.15 2.01 -1.36
C GLY A 7 9.35 0.76 -1.78
N ALA A 8 9.71 0.12 -2.89
CA ALA A 8 9.08 -1.11 -3.37
C ALA A 8 9.27 -2.28 -2.39
N ALA A 9 10.52 -2.51 -1.98
CA ALA A 9 10.86 -3.58 -1.07
C ALA A 9 10.34 -3.27 0.35
N THR A 10 10.51 -2.02 0.78
CA THR A 10 10.04 -1.55 2.09
C THR A 10 8.52 -1.67 2.23
N ALA A 11 7.74 -1.26 1.23
CA ALA A 11 6.28 -1.36 1.27
C ALA A 11 5.80 -2.81 1.44
N ARG A 12 6.42 -3.77 0.74
CA ARG A 12 6.10 -5.20 0.91
C ARG A 12 6.45 -5.72 2.30
N ALA A 13 7.64 -5.39 2.81
CA ALA A 13 8.08 -5.82 4.13
C ALA A 13 7.19 -5.25 5.24
N VAL A 14 6.89 -3.94 5.19
CA VAL A 14 6.03 -3.26 6.15
C VAL A 14 4.60 -3.81 6.09
N LEU A 15 4.04 -4.06 4.88
CA LEU A 15 2.72 -4.65 4.75
C LEU A 15 2.65 -6.05 5.38
N GLY A 16 3.67 -6.89 5.16
CA GLY A 16 3.77 -8.20 5.82
C GLY A 16 3.78 -8.09 7.34
N ARG A 17 4.56 -7.13 7.89
CA ARG A 17 4.61 -6.88 9.34
C ARG A 17 3.29 -6.34 9.88
N ALA A 18 2.64 -5.42 9.18
CA ALA A 18 1.35 -4.86 9.57
C ALA A 18 0.26 -5.94 9.64
N ARG A 19 0.21 -6.86 8.66
CA ARG A 19 -0.70 -8.02 8.69
C ARG A 19 -0.47 -8.91 9.91
N ALA A 20 0.79 -9.21 10.24
CA ALA A 20 1.13 -10.00 11.42
C ALA A 20 0.74 -9.31 12.74
N LEU A 21 0.61 -7.98 12.74
CA LEU A 21 0.19 -7.18 13.89
C LEU A 21 -1.31 -6.84 13.89
N GLY A 22 -2.07 -7.26 12.87
CA GLY A 22 -3.48 -6.91 12.73
C GLY A 22 -3.74 -5.42 12.47
N LEU A 23 -2.76 -4.69 11.92
CA LEU A 23 -2.86 -3.26 11.64
C LEU A 23 -3.37 -3.00 10.22
N ASP A 24 -4.40 -2.16 10.09
CA ASP A 24 -4.86 -1.67 8.80
C ASP A 24 -3.92 -0.57 8.28
N MET A 25 -3.26 -0.85 7.15
CA MET A 25 -2.28 0.03 6.50
C MET A 25 -2.65 0.24 5.02
N PRO A 26 -3.76 0.93 4.72
CA PRO A 26 -4.35 1.00 3.38
C PRO A 26 -3.44 1.69 2.35
N VAL A 27 -2.68 2.71 2.77
CA VAL A 27 -1.73 3.41 1.89
C VAL A 27 -0.55 2.49 1.55
N THR A 28 0.02 1.81 2.55
CA THR A 28 1.11 0.85 2.31
C THR A 28 0.66 -0.32 1.45
N ALA A 29 -0.57 -0.81 1.65
CA ALA A 29 -1.17 -1.83 0.81
C ALA A 29 -1.33 -1.35 -0.65
N ALA A 30 -1.83 -0.14 -0.86
CA ALA A 30 -1.97 0.46 -2.20
C ALA A 30 -0.62 0.59 -2.90
N VAL A 31 0.42 1.09 -2.21
CA VAL A 31 1.78 1.20 -2.76
C VAL A 31 2.35 -0.17 -3.13
N ALA A 32 2.21 -1.17 -2.25
CA ALA A 32 2.70 -2.51 -2.52
C ALA A 32 2.01 -3.14 -3.75
N ALA A 33 0.70 -2.97 -3.89
CA ALA A 33 -0.08 -3.47 -5.03
C ALA A 33 0.25 -2.74 -6.35
N LEU A 34 0.44 -1.42 -6.31
CA LEU A 34 0.87 -0.64 -7.48
C LEU A 34 2.23 -1.10 -8.00
N VAL A 35 3.18 -1.31 -7.09
CA VAL A 35 4.53 -1.77 -7.44
C VAL A 35 4.51 -3.23 -7.93
N ALA A 36 3.60 -4.06 -7.44
CA ALA A 36 3.39 -5.43 -7.92
C ALA A 36 2.64 -5.51 -9.26
N GLY A 37 2.09 -4.39 -9.75
CA GLY A 37 1.25 -4.37 -10.95
C GLY A 37 -0.16 -4.93 -10.76
N GLU A 38 -0.58 -5.13 -9.50
CA GLU A 38 -1.88 -5.69 -9.12
C GLU A 38 -2.99 -4.63 -9.08
N LEU A 39 -2.60 -3.36 -9.08
CA LEU A 39 -3.51 -2.21 -9.00
C LEU A 39 -3.08 -1.14 -10.00
N ARG A 40 -4.05 -0.41 -10.59
CA ARG A 40 -3.78 0.82 -11.33
C ARG A 40 -3.89 2.03 -10.41
N VAL A 41 -3.13 3.09 -10.71
CA VAL A 41 -3.12 4.32 -9.89
C VAL A 41 -4.52 4.87 -9.63
N ALA A 42 -5.38 4.95 -10.66
CA ALA A 42 -6.76 5.42 -10.50
C ALA A 42 -7.56 4.58 -9.50
N GLN A 43 -7.42 3.25 -9.56
CA GLN A 43 -8.10 2.34 -8.64
C GLN A 43 -7.58 2.49 -7.20
N ALA A 44 -6.28 2.76 -7.03
CA ALA A 44 -5.69 3.03 -5.73
C ALA A 44 -6.26 4.31 -5.10
N VAL A 45 -6.39 5.38 -5.89
CA VAL A 45 -6.99 6.64 -5.45
C VAL A 45 -8.45 6.41 -5.05
N ASP A 46 -9.26 5.79 -5.91
CA ASP A 46 -10.67 5.52 -5.63
C ASP A 46 -10.86 4.69 -4.37
N MET A 47 -10.06 3.62 -4.21
CA MET A 47 -10.09 2.77 -3.02
C MET A 47 -9.77 3.56 -1.74
N LEU A 48 -8.74 4.41 -1.78
CA LEU A 48 -8.31 5.17 -0.61
C LEU A 48 -9.33 6.25 -0.21
N LEU A 49 -9.93 6.93 -1.19
CA LEU A 49 -10.91 7.99 -0.98
C LEU A 49 -12.31 7.45 -0.61
N SER A 50 -12.63 6.22 -1.00
CA SER A 50 -13.92 5.59 -0.68
C SER A 50 -13.96 4.96 0.72
N ARG A 51 -12.88 5.07 1.50
CA ARG A 51 -12.84 4.49 2.84
C ARG A 51 -13.85 5.21 3.75
N PRO A 52 -14.60 4.47 4.58
CA PRO A 52 -15.49 5.08 5.55
C PRO A 52 -14.70 6.00 6.48
N LEU A 53 -15.27 7.16 6.79
CA LEU A 53 -14.75 8.07 7.79
C LEU A 53 -14.63 7.29 9.11
N LYS A 54 -13.45 7.32 9.74
CA LYS A 54 -13.31 6.85 11.12
C LYS A 54 -13.98 7.88 12.04
N GLU A 55 -14.65 7.40 13.08
CA GLU A 55 -15.02 8.27 14.21
C GLU A 55 -13.72 8.84 14.80
N GLU A 56 -13.70 10.16 15.01
CA GLU A 56 -12.59 10.87 15.67
C GLU A 56 -12.51 10.55 17.16
#